data_AF-A0AAU7AUA9-F1
#
_entry.id   AF-A0AAU7AUA9-F1
#
_cell.length_a   1.000
_cell.length_b   1.000
_cell.length_c   1.000
_cell.angle_alpha   90.00
_cell.angle_beta   90.00
_cell.angle_gamma   90.00
#
_symmetry.space_group_name_H-M   'P 1'
#
loop_
_entity.id
_entity.type
_entity.pdbx_description
1 polymer ?
#
loop_
_entity_poly.entity_id
_entity_poly.type
_entity_poly.pdbx_seq_one_letter_code
_entity_poly.pdbx_strand_id
1 'polypeptide(L)'
;MTIAITRAQGAAASLVLATLALPITAATALAPLLDGPAFPAGTGPAPLDAPLSAATVGLLRSTPAATLASVQAAELDAYRRPIRWRVEVKQARWDAARRLSRLPIRAVLPLMRAAGDRIATLPYVLGGGHGSFDAAAYDCSGSVSYVLRAAGLLERPLTSGALAAYGDPGPGEHVTIYANSEHAFMTIDGRRFDTSALDGGGSRWSNAPASTAGYVVRHPVGL
;
A
#
# COMPACT_ATOMS: atom_id res chain seq x y z
N MET A 1 -34.00 49.82 -15.54
CA MET A 1 -32.98 48.97 -14.91
C MET A 1 -33.45 48.71 -13.48
N THR A 2 -33.61 47.42 -13.16
CA THR A 2 -34.10 46.79 -11.92
C THR A 2 -35.59 46.94 -11.56
N ILE A 3 -36.26 45.80 -11.74
CA ILE A 3 -37.69 45.48 -11.57
C ILE A 3 -38.02 45.25 -10.10
N ALA A 4 -39.26 45.57 -9.77
CA ALA A 4 -39.84 45.41 -8.46
C ALA A 4 -40.77 44.18 -8.35
N ILE A 5 -41.06 43.87 -7.09
CA ILE A 5 -42.29 43.30 -6.51
C ILE A 5 -42.54 41.76 -6.47
N THR A 6 -42.69 41.31 -5.21
CA THR A 6 -43.78 40.50 -4.60
C THR A 6 -43.58 39.01 -4.26
N ARG A 7 -44.03 38.73 -3.02
CA ARG A 7 -44.13 37.48 -2.24
C ARG A 7 -45.06 36.40 -2.81
N ALA A 8 -44.77 35.14 -2.43
CA ALA A 8 -45.71 34.10 -1.97
C ALA A 8 -44.90 33.01 -1.19
N GLN A 9 -45.02 32.87 0.14
CA GLN A 9 -45.87 31.93 0.92
C GLN A 9 -45.73 30.42 0.62
N GLY A 10 -45.47 29.61 1.66
CA GLY A 10 -45.83 28.18 1.72
C GLY A 10 -45.01 27.27 2.64
N ALA A 11 -45.48 27.07 3.89
CA ALA A 11 -45.48 25.85 4.75
C ALA A 11 -44.19 25.00 4.95
N ALA A 12 -43.58 24.92 6.14
CA ALA A 12 -43.92 24.10 7.33
C ALA A 12 -43.19 22.73 7.39
N ALA A 13 -42.31 22.53 8.39
CA ALA A 13 -42.27 21.35 9.27
C ALA A 13 -41.04 21.41 10.20
N SER A 14 -41.31 21.47 11.50
CA SER A 14 -40.36 21.30 12.60
C SER A 14 -39.65 19.94 12.53
N LEU A 15 -38.35 19.88 12.84
CA LEU A 15 -37.73 18.64 13.31
C LEU A 15 -37.01 18.91 14.63
N VAL A 16 -37.59 18.31 15.67
CA VAL A 16 -37.21 18.34 17.08
C VAL A 16 -35.97 17.48 17.30
N LEU A 17 -35.05 17.98 18.16
CA LEU A 17 -33.98 17.18 18.76
C LEU A 17 -34.56 15.99 19.52
N ALA A 18 -34.08 14.78 19.23
CA ALA A 18 -34.19 13.64 20.14
C ALA A 18 -32.82 12.97 20.27
N THR A 19 -32.03 13.48 21.20
CA THR A 19 -30.90 12.80 21.83
C THR A 19 -31.44 11.63 22.64
N LEU A 20 -31.44 10.42 22.08
CA LEU A 20 -31.67 9.19 22.85
C LEU A 20 -30.35 8.73 23.46
N ALA A 21 -30.19 9.08 24.73
CA ALA A 21 -29.25 8.43 25.64
C ALA A 21 -29.64 6.95 25.76
N LEU A 22 -28.75 6.05 25.33
CA LEU A 22 -28.83 4.65 25.73
C LEU A 22 -28.40 4.54 27.20
N PRO A 23 -29.12 3.80 28.05
CA PRO A 23 -28.72 3.60 29.44
C PRO A 23 -27.43 2.78 29.48
N ILE A 24 -26.42 3.33 30.14
CA ILE A 24 -25.04 2.80 30.30
C ILE A 24 -24.99 1.50 31.14
N THR A 25 -26.11 0.97 31.61
CA THR A 25 -26.16 -0.14 32.58
C THR A 25 -26.21 -1.56 31.99
N ALA A 26 -26.31 -1.75 30.67
CA ALA A 26 -26.29 -3.09 30.07
C ALA A 26 -24.93 -3.50 29.46
N ALA A 27 -24.02 -2.55 29.23
CA ALA A 27 -22.71 -2.83 28.63
C ALA A 27 -21.67 -3.38 29.64
N THR A 28 -21.96 -3.32 30.95
CA THR A 28 -21.00 -3.69 32.00
C THR A 28 -21.14 -5.13 32.49
N ALA A 29 -22.10 -5.91 32.00
CA ALA A 29 -22.31 -7.31 32.43
C ALA A 29 -21.66 -8.38 31.53
N LEU A 30 -20.99 -7.98 30.44
CA LEU A 30 -20.35 -8.92 29.50
C LEU A 30 -18.85 -8.64 29.23
N ALA A 31 -18.28 -7.63 29.88
CA ALA A 31 -16.87 -7.28 29.71
C ALA A 31 -15.86 -8.37 30.15
N PRO A 32 -16.11 -9.24 31.16
CA PRO A 32 -15.10 -10.22 31.56
C PRO A 32 -15.13 -11.54 30.76
N LEU A 33 -15.87 -11.62 29.64
CA LEU A 33 -15.84 -12.80 28.75
C LEU A 33 -15.07 -12.59 27.44
N LEU A 34 -14.56 -11.37 27.17
CA LEU A 34 -13.77 -11.07 25.97
C LEU A 34 -12.27 -10.94 26.25
N ASP A 35 -11.87 -10.73 27.51
CA ASP A 35 -10.49 -10.92 27.94
C ASP A 35 -10.33 -12.33 28.51
N GLY A 36 -10.06 -13.29 27.62
CA GLY A 36 -9.48 -14.56 28.04
C GLY A 36 -8.13 -14.32 28.75
N PRO A 37 -7.69 -15.23 29.64
CA PRO A 37 -6.35 -15.12 30.21
C PRO A 37 -5.33 -15.07 29.07
N ALA A 38 -4.36 -14.16 29.17
CA ALA A 38 -3.26 -14.08 28.23
C ALA A 38 -2.60 -15.47 28.12
N PHE A 39 -2.72 -16.11 26.96
CA PHE A 39 -2.08 -17.39 26.72
C PHE A 39 -0.57 -17.17 26.61
N PRO A 40 0.26 -17.89 27.39
CA PRO A 40 1.68 -17.95 27.10
C PRO A 40 1.87 -18.55 25.70
N ALA A 41 2.85 -18.04 24.95
CA ALA A 41 3.19 -18.58 23.65
C ALA A 41 3.50 -20.09 23.75
N GLY A 42 2.68 -20.94 23.12
CA GLY A 42 3.00 -22.37 22.98
C GLY A 42 1.85 -23.38 22.95
N THR A 43 0.62 -23.04 23.34
CA THR A 43 -0.52 -23.96 23.26
C THR A 43 -1.55 -23.46 22.25
N GLY A 44 -1.85 -24.26 21.23
CA GLY A 44 -2.92 -23.95 20.27
C GLY A 44 -4.29 -23.81 20.94
N PRO A 45 -5.27 -23.16 20.29
CA PRO A 45 -6.61 -23.00 20.84
C PRO A 45 -7.25 -24.38 21.11
N ALA A 46 -8.00 -24.46 22.21
CA ALA A 46 -8.83 -25.63 22.51
C ALA A 46 -9.80 -25.92 21.33
N PRO A 47 -10.18 -27.19 21.11
CA PRO A 47 -11.02 -27.57 19.97
C PRO A 47 -12.40 -26.88 20.05
N LEU A 48 -12.91 -26.46 18.89
CA LEU A 48 -14.16 -25.70 18.71
C LEU A 48 -15.45 -26.49 19.05
N ASP A 49 -15.33 -27.71 19.55
CA ASP A 49 -16.43 -28.68 19.61
C ASP A 49 -17.02 -28.89 21.02
N ALA A 50 -16.63 -28.10 22.01
CA ALA A 50 -17.28 -28.14 23.33
C ALA A 50 -18.72 -27.60 23.22
N PRO A 51 -19.75 -28.36 23.67
CA PRO A 51 -21.12 -27.89 23.56
C PRO A 51 -21.32 -26.62 24.38
N LEU A 52 -21.94 -25.61 23.77
CA LEU A 52 -22.28 -24.36 24.45
C LEU A 52 -23.15 -24.65 25.68
N SER A 53 -22.87 -23.96 26.79
CA SER A 53 -23.66 -24.14 28.01
C SER A 53 -25.13 -23.78 27.78
N ALA A 54 -26.03 -24.42 28.54
CA ALA A 54 -27.47 -24.12 28.47
C ALA A 54 -27.77 -22.63 28.73
N ALA A 55 -26.97 -21.96 29.57
CA ALA A 55 -27.09 -20.53 29.83
C ALA A 55 -26.71 -19.68 28.60
N THR A 56 -25.66 -20.08 27.87
CA THR A 56 -25.23 -19.43 26.63
C THR A 56 -26.28 -19.60 25.53
N VAL A 57 -26.85 -20.80 25.39
CA VAL A 57 -27.94 -21.08 24.45
C VAL A 57 -29.21 -20.29 24.80
N GLY A 58 -29.53 -20.18 26.10
CA GLY A 58 -30.63 -19.36 26.58
C GLY A 58 -30.46 -17.88 26.22
N LEU A 59 -29.27 -17.33 26.44
CA LEU A 59 -28.94 -15.94 26.15
C LEU A 59 -29.03 -15.63 24.64
N LEU A 60 -28.49 -16.52 23.79
CA LEU A 60 -28.61 -16.41 22.33
C LEU A 60 -30.06 -16.41 21.87
N ARG A 61 -30.92 -17.26 22.45
CA ARG A 61 -32.35 -17.35 22.11
C ARG A 61 -33.17 -16.16 22.59
N SER A 62 -32.81 -15.56 23.73
CA SER A 62 -33.48 -14.37 24.27
C SER A 62 -32.97 -13.06 23.68
N THR A 63 -31.87 -13.08 22.92
CA THR A 63 -31.33 -11.90 22.26
C THR A 63 -32.15 -11.60 21.01
N PRO A 64 -32.65 -10.36 20.81
CA PRO A 64 -33.34 -10.00 19.59
C PRO A 64 -32.48 -10.25 18.36
N ALA A 65 -33.08 -10.81 17.30
CA ALA A 65 -32.36 -11.16 16.08
C ALA A 65 -31.62 -9.95 15.44
N ALA A 66 -32.18 -8.75 15.57
CA ALA A 66 -31.55 -7.51 15.12
C ALA A 66 -30.23 -7.21 15.85
N THR A 67 -30.15 -7.53 17.14
CA THR A 67 -28.94 -7.37 17.95
C THR A 67 -27.88 -8.39 17.53
N LEU A 68 -28.25 -9.67 17.33
CA LEU A 68 -27.32 -10.68 16.82
C LEU A 68 -26.79 -10.33 15.42
N ALA A 69 -27.65 -9.82 14.54
CA ALA A 69 -27.24 -9.35 13.21
C ALA A 69 -26.28 -8.16 13.29
N SER A 70 -26.47 -7.24 14.23
CA SER A 70 -25.56 -6.10 14.44
C SER A 70 -24.18 -6.52 14.95
N VAL A 71 -24.11 -7.52 15.84
CA VAL A 71 -22.85 -8.09 16.34
C VAL A 71 -22.11 -8.84 15.23
N GLN A 72 -22.82 -9.67 14.47
CA GLN A 72 -22.26 -10.37 13.31
C GLN A 72 -21.74 -9.39 12.25
N ALA A 73 -22.47 -8.30 12.01
CA ALA A 73 -22.05 -7.26 11.07
C ALA A 73 -20.81 -6.51 11.56
N ALA A 74 -20.72 -6.22 12.86
CA ALA A 74 -19.53 -5.61 13.47
C ALA A 74 -18.31 -6.54 13.42
N GLU A 75 -18.50 -7.84 13.64
CA GLU A 75 -17.44 -8.86 13.54
C GLU A 75 -16.96 -9.04 12.09
N LEU A 76 -17.89 -9.06 11.12
CA LEU A 76 -17.57 -9.04 9.69
C LEU A 76 -16.87 -7.74 9.26
N ASP A 77 -17.25 -6.58 9.82
CA ASP A 77 -16.53 -5.31 9.60
C ASP A 77 -15.12 -5.38 10.18
N ALA A 78 -14.94 -5.91 11.40
CA ALA A 78 -13.64 -6.13 12.02
C ALA A 78 -12.75 -7.07 11.19
N TYR A 79 -13.32 -8.11 10.59
CA TYR A 79 -12.60 -9.04 9.69
C TYR A 79 -12.30 -8.41 8.32
N ARG A 80 -13.18 -7.55 7.80
CA ARG A 80 -12.99 -6.85 6.51
C ARG A 80 -12.06 -5.65 6.63
N ARG A 81 -11.91 -5.04 7.80
CA ARG A 81 -11.01 -3.90 8.07
C ARG A 81 -9.56 -4.14 7.65
N PRO A 82 -8.88 -5.27 7.93
CA PRO A 82 -7.51 -5.50 7.45
C PRO A 82 -7.42 -5.67 5.92
N ILE A 83 -8.43 -6.22 5.25
CA ILE A 83 -8.48 -6.37 3.78
C ILE A 83 -8.75 -5.01 3.12
N ARG A 84 -9.74 -4.29 3.63
CA ARG A 84 -10.11 -2.94 3.19
C ARG A 84 -8.98 -1.96 3.44
N TRP A 85 -8.31 -2.01 4.59
CA TRP A 85 -7.11 -1.24 4.88
C TRP A 85 -5.98 -1.56 3.92
N ARG A 86 -5.74 -2.83 3.57
CA ARG A 86 -4.74 -3.19 2.55
C ARG A 86 -5.07 -2.61 1.17
N VAL A 87 -6.34 -2.62 0.76
CA VAL A 87 -6.77 -2.04 -0.52
C VAL A 87 -6.73 -0.51 -0.47
N GLU A 88 -7.22 0.12 0.59
CA GLU A 88 -7.27 1.57 0.77
C GLU A 88 -5.89 2.19 0.99
N VAL A 89 -4.97 1.54 1.71
CA VAL A 89 -3.58 1.98 1.85
C VAL A 89 -2.83 1.84 0.53
N LYS A 90 -3.08 0.76 -0.22
CA LYS A 90 -2.53 0.60 -1.57
C LYS A 90 -3.10 1.69 -2.49
N GLN A 91 -4.39 1.96 -2.42
CA GLN A 91 -5.07 3.00 -3.19
C GLN A 91 -4.63 4.42 -2.80
N ALA A 92 -4.44 4.72 -1.51
CA ALA A 92 -3.98 6.02 -1.03
C ALA A 92 -2.50 6.25 -1.36
N ARG A 93 -1.66 5.21 -1.30
CA ARG A 93 -0.29 5.21 -1.85
C ARG A 93 -0.32 5.45 -3.36
N TRP A 94 -1.29 4.87 -4.06
CA TRP A 94 -1.49 5.11 -5.49
C TRP A 94 -1.98 6.51 -5.81
N ASP A 95 -2.87 7.06 -5.00
CA ASP A 95 -3.37 8.42 -5.16
C ASP A 95 -2.30 9.45 -4.80
N ALA A 96 -1.39 9.12 -3.87
CA ALA A 96 -0.17 9.88 -3.59
C ALA A 96 0.84 9.81 -4.75
N ALA A 97 1.07 8.63 -5.34
CA ALA A 97 1.87 8.48 -6.56
C ALA A 97 1.25 9.21 -7.76
N ARG A 98 -0.09 9.21 -7.90
CA ARG A 98 -0.84 10.00 -8.90
C ARG A 98 -0.79 11.51 -8.63
N ARG A 99 -0.63 11.93 -7.37
CA ARG A 99 -0.40 13.34 -7.00
C ARG A 99 1.03 13.78 -7.29
N LEU A 100 2.00 12.86 -7.23
CA LEU A 100 3.40 13.09 -7.59
C LEU A 100 3.63 13.00 -9.11
N SER A 101 2.81 12.23 -9.85
CA SER A 101 2.72 12.22 -11.32
C SER A 101 2.04 13.47 -11.92
N ARG A 102 1.87 14.54 -11.13
CA ARG A 102 1.49 15.88 -11.63
C ARG A 102 2.65 16.62 -12.26
N LEU A 103 3.88 16.16 -12.06
CA LEU A 103 4.93 16.45 -13.02
C LEU A 103 4.55 15.73 -14.31
N PRO A 104 4.41 16.45 -15.45
CA PRO A 104 4.14 15.78 -16.71
C PRO A 104 5.22 14.70 -16.93
N ILE A 105 4.90 13.57 -17.56
CA ILE A 105 5.89 12.50 -17.89
C ILE A 105 7.17 13.10 -18.52
N ARG A 106 6.99 14.18 -19.31
CA ARG A 106 8.04 15.05 -19.88
C ARG A 106 9.07 15.58 -18.87
N ALA A 107 8.72 15.71 -17.60
CA ALA A 107 9.57 16.16 -16.51
C ALA A 107 10.17 15.00 -15.69
N VAL A 108 9.50 13.84 -15.62
CA VAL A 108 9.94 12.70 -14.78
C VAL A 108 11.06 11.91 -15.44
N LEU A 109 10.90 11.52 -16.71
CA LEU A 109 11.88 10.68 -17.40
C LEU A 109 13.28 11.33 -17.53
N PRO A 110 13.41 12.65 -17.78
CA PRO A 110 14.71 13.31 -17.74
C PRO A 110 15.40 13.25 -16.38
N LEU A 111 14.65 13.36 -15.27
CA LEU A 111 15.23 13.25 -13.92
C LEU A 111 15.78 11.85 -13.66
N MET A 112 15.04 10.82 -14.09
CA MET A 112 15.47 9.43 -13.97
C MET A 112 16.73 9.15 -14.78
N ARG A 113 16.77 9.62 -16.04
CA ARG A 113 17.97 9.49 -16.89
C ARG A 113 19.17 10.22 -16.29
N ALA A 114 19.01 11.47 -15.89
CA ALA A 114 20.09 12.25 -15.28
C ALA A 114 20.60 11.61 -13.99
N ALA A 115 19.73 10.99 -13.20
CA ALA A 115 20.12 10.22 -12.02
C ALA A 115 20.92 8.97 -12.39
N GLY A 116 20.44 8.20 -13.39
CA GLY A 116 21.17 7.05 -13.90
C GLY A 116 22.55 7.43 -14.44
N ASP A 117 22.67 8.56 -15.15
CA ASP A 117 23.94 9.08 -15.67
C ASP A 117 24.92 9.43 -14.55
N ARG A 118 24.46 10.03 -13.44
CA ARG A 118 25.32 10.37 -12.29
C ARG A 118 26.02 9.18 -11.67
N ILE A 119 25.32 8.04 -11.60
CA ILE A 119 25.86 6.82 -10.98
C ILE A 119 26.29 5.78 -12.02
N ALA A 120 26.23 6.10 -13.31
CA ALA A 120 26.37 5.12 -14.39
C ALA A 120 27.67 4.32 -14.27
N THR A 121 28.76 4.98 -13.89
CA THR A 121 30.11 4.41 -13.85
C THR A 121 30.63 4.15 -12.42
N LEU A 122 29.82 4.42 -11.39
CA LEU A 122 30.25 4.20 -10.00
C LEU A 122 30.44 2.70 -9.70
N PRO A 123 31.28 2.32 -8.74
CA PRO A 123 31.50 0.91 -8.41
C PRO A 123 30.22 0.17 -7.99
N TYR A 124 30.24 -1.15 -8.16
CA TYR A 124 29.26 -2.05 -7.55
C TYR A 124 29.76 -2.49 -6.17
N VAL A 125 28.93 -2.35 -5.14
CA VAL A 125 29.18 -2.87 -3.79
C VAL A 125 27.86 -3.39 -3.25
N LEU A 126 27.83 -4.65 -2.78
CA LEU A 126 26.64 -5.26 -2.18
C LEU A 126 26.15 -4.41 -0.98
N GLY A 127 24.87 -4.03 -0.97
CA GLY A 127 24.29 -3.12 0.02
C GLY A 127 24.52 -1.63 -0.26
N GLY A 128 25.27 -1.28 -1.30
CA GLY A 128 25.55 0.09 -1.68
C GLY A 128 24.26 0.85 -2.02
N GLY A 129 24.10 2.05 -1.46
CA GLY A 129 22.91 2.89 -1.65
C GLY A 129 21.75 2.63 -0.69
N HIS A 130 21.83 1.63 0.20
CA HIS A 130 20.74 1.33 1.16
C HIS A 130 20.77 2.16 2.44
N GLY A 131 21.97 2.56 2.88
CA GLY A 131 22.12 3.45 4.05
C GLY A 131 21.94 4.94 3.71
N SER A 132 22.21 5.32 2.46
CA SER A 132 22.14 6.69 1.96
C SER A 132 21.98 6.69 0.45
N PHE A 133 21.18 7.63 -0.07
CA PHE A 133 21.15 7.91 -1.51
C PHE A 133 22.37 8.69 -1.99
N ASP A 134 23.15 9.28 -1.09
CA ASP A 134 24.47 9.80 -1.40
C ASP A 134 25.51 8.76 -0.97
N ALA A 135 25.87 7.88 -1.89
CA ALA A 135 26.81 6.78 -1.68
C ALA A 135 27.88 6.77 -2.77
N ALA A 136 29.09 6.32 -2.42
CA ALA A 136 30.20 6.18 -3.35
C ALA A 136 30.06 4.97 -4.31
N ALA A 137 29.21 4.01 -3.96
CA ALA A 137 28.96 2.79 -4.74
C ALA A 137 27.52 2.29 -4.51
N TYR A 138 26.98 1.56 -5.49
CA TYR A 138 25.58 1.10 -5.49
C TYR A 138 25.48 -0.36 -5.91
N ASP A 139 24.65 -1.12 -5.19
CA ASP A 139 24.22 -2.45 -5.66
C ASP A 139 23.10 -2.34 -6.72
N CYS A 140 22.59 -3.49 -7.17
CA CYS A 140 21.56 -3.57 -8.20
C CYS A 140 20.28 -2.83 -7.79
N SER A 141 19.74 -3.16 -6.63
CA SER A 141 18.52 -2.57 -6.06
C SER A 141 18.69 -1.13 -5.57
N GLY A 142 19.88 -0.78 -5.07
CA GLY A 142 20.28 0.56 -4.68
C GLY A 142 20.38 1.47 -5.90
N SER A 143 20.88 0.97 -7.03
CA SER A 143 20.92 1.70 -8.30
C SER A 143 19.51 2.03 -8.81
N VAL A 144 18.60 1.05 -8.86
CA VAL A 144 17.19 1.29 -9.24
C VAL A 144 16.51 2.25 -8.26
N SER A 145 16.73 2.06 -6.96
CA SER A 145 16.16 2.92 -5.91
C SER A 145 16.63 4.38 -6.03
N TYR A 146 17.91 4.61 -6.35
CA TYR A 146 18.46 5.95 -6.56
C TYR A 146 17.75 6.70 -7.69
N VAL A 147 17.55 6.01 -8.82
CA VAL A 147 16.85 6.56 -9.99
C VAL A 147 15.39 6.88 -9.66
N LEU A 148 14.68 5.99 -8.96
CA LEU A 148 13.30 6.24 -8.53
C LEU A 148 13.18 7.39 -7.51
N ARG A 149 14.13 7.50 -6.58
CA ARG A 149 14.19 8.59 -5.60
C ARG A 149 14.38 9.95 -6.27
N ALA A 150 15.27 10.04 -7.26
CA ALA A 150 15.51 11.29 -7.99
C ALA A 150 14.27 11.81 -8.73
N ALA A 151 13.36 10.91 -9.11
CA ALA A 151 12.07 11.22 -9.70
C ALA A 151 10.94 11.45 -8.68
N GLY A 152 11.22 11.37 -7.37
CA GLY A 152 10.22 11.50 -6.32
C GLY A 152 9.26 10.30 -6.22
N LEU A 153 9.60 9.17 -6.83
CA LEU A 153 8.77 7.96 -6.87
C LEU A 153 9.05 7.02 -5.69
N LEU A 154 10.08 7.31 -4.90
CA LEU A 154 10.51 6.47 -3.80
C LEU A 154 11.10 7.31 -2.65
N GLU A 155 10.71 7.01 -1.42
CA GLU A 155 11.18 7.72 -0.22
C GLU A 155 12.35 7.04 0.49
N ARG A 156 12.53 5.72 0.31
CA ARG A 156 13.59 4.94 0.95
C ARG A 156 14.09 3.85 0.01
N PRO A 157 15.38 3.47 0.05
CA PRO A 157 15.90 2.39 -0.77
C PRO A 157 15.12 1.10 -0.52
N LEU A 158 14.90 0.34 -1.60
CA LEU A 158 14.26 -0.97 -1.56
C LEU A 158 15.26 -2.03 -1.98
N THR A 159 15.18 -3.21 -1.36
CA THR A 159 15.89 -4.41 -1.80
C THR A 159 15.29 -4.95 -3.10
N SER A 160 16.01 -5.82 -3.82
CA SER A 160 15.51 -6.47 -5.05
C SER A 160 14.18 -7.19 -4.81
N GLY A 161 14.06 -7.95 -3.71
CA GLY A 161 12.80 -8.61 -3.35
C GLY A 161 11.65 -7.64 -3.07
N ALA A 162 11.93 -6.48 -2.45
CA ALA A 162 10.92 -5.45 -2.23
C ALA A 162 10.51 -4.74 -3.54
N LEU A 163 11.44 -4.54 -4.48
CA LEU A 163 11.16 -4.03 -5.82
C LEU A 163 10.26 -4.99 -6.62
N ALA A 164 10.35 -6.29 -6.39
CA ALA A 164 9.44 -7.28 -6.99
C ALA A 164 7.96 -7.12 -6.53
N ALA A 165 7.70 -6.31 -5.50
CA ALA A 165 6.36 -5.93 -5.04
C ALA A 165 6.06 -4.42 -5.20
N TYR A 166 6.98 -3.66 -5.79
CA TYR A 166 6.82 -2.23 -6.02
C TYR A 166 5.91 -1.96 -7.22
N GLY A 167 5.13 -0.89 -7.15
CA GLY A 167 4.37 -0.44 -8.31
C GLY A 167 3.30 -1.44 -8.79
N ASP A 168 2.96 -1.32 -10.07
CA ASP A 168 1.89 -2.09 -10.71
C ASP A 168 2.52 -3.29 -11.43
N PRO A 169 1.81 -4.43 -11.50
CA PRO A 169 2.31 -5.61 -12.21
C PRO A 169 2.42 -5.36 -13.72
N GLY A 170 3.45 -5.94 -14.32
CA GLY A 170 3.67 -5.92 -15.77
C GLY A 170 4.57 -4.77 -16.25
N PRO A 171 4.87 -4.73 -17.55
CA PRO A 171 5.68 -3.68 -18.14
C PRO A 171 4.96 -2.33 -18.10
N GLY A 172 5.72 -1.27 -17.87
CA GLY A 172 5.25 0.12 -18.02
C GLY A 172 5.48 0.64 -19.43
N GLU A 173 4.85 1.77 -19.76
CA GLU A 173 4.94 2.41 -21.08
C GLU A 173 6.36 2.95 -21.35
N HIS A 174 6.94 3.59 -20.35
CA HIS A 174 8.24 4.23 -20.38
C HIS A 174 9.24 3.56 -19.43
N VAL A 175 8.77 3.11 -18.26
CA VAL A 175 9.62 2.56 -17.21
C VAL A 175 9.20 1.15 -16.87
N THR A 176 10.10 0.19 -17.01
CA THR A 176 9.87 -1.17 -16.52
C THR A 176 10.97 -1.58 -15.57
N ILE A 177 10.60 -2.12 -14.41
CA ILE A 177 11.49 -2.65 -13.38
C ILE A 177 11.41 -4.19 -13.45
N TYR A 178 12.57 -4.82 -13.46
CA TYR A 178 12.72 -6.26 -13.39
C TYR A 178 13.40 -6.58 -12.07
N ALA A 179 12.73 -7.33 -11.21
CA ALA A 179 13.27 -7.65 -9.89
C ALA A 179 12.95 -9.09 -9.47
N ASN A 180 13.90 -9.72 -8.78
CA ASN A 180 13.72 -11.01 -8.09
C ASN A 180 14.52 -11.00 -6.77
N SER A 181 14.74 -12.16 -6.15
CA SER A 181 15.48 -12.26 -4.88
C SER A 181 16.97 -11.92 -5.01
N GLU A 182 17.54 -12.03 -6.22
CA GLU A 182 18.99 -11.93 -6.45
C GLU A 182 19.39 -10.61 -7.10
N HIS A 183 18.56 -10.09 -8.01
CA HIS A 183 18.93 -8.96 -8.85
C HIS A 183 17.75 -8.02 -9.14
N ALA A 184 18.09 -6.77 -9.44
CA ALA A 184 17.14 -5.77 -9.89
C ALA A 184 17.76 -4.86 -10.95
N PHE A 185 17.01 -4.60 -12.01
CA PHE A 185 17.37 -3.63 -13.04
C PHE A 185 16.12 -2.95 -13.59
N MET A 186 16.29 -1.95 -14.45
CA MET A 186 15.16 -1.29 -15.09
C MET A 186 15.43 -0.90 -16.54
N THR A 187 14.38 -0.64 -17.30
CA THR A 187 14.43 0.06 -18.58
C THR A 187 13.75 1.41 -18.45
N ILE A 188 14.31 2.41 -19.12
CA ILE A 188 13.72 3.75 -19.25
C ILE A 188 13.73 4.09 -20.74
N ASP A 189 12.55 4.28 -21.33
CA ASP A 189 12.34 4.41 -22.79
C ASP A 189 13.06 3.31 -23.58
N GLY A 190 12.96 2.07 -23.09
CA GLY A 190 13.58 0.89 -23.69
C GLY A 190 15.10 0.73 -23.46
N ARG A 191 15.79 1.74 -22.92
CA ARG A 191 17.23 1.65 -22.61
C ARG A 191 17.43 0.99 -21.24
N ARG A 192 18.29 -0.02 -21.17
CA ARG A 192 18.54 -0.82 -19.95
C ARG A 192 19.50 -0.09 -19.00
N PHE A 193 19.12 0.02 -17.74
CA PHE A 193 19.94 0.45 -16.61
C PHE A 193 20.12 -0.71 -15.62
N ASP A 194 21.32 -1.29 -15.61
CA ASP A 194 21.62 -2.56 -14.95
C ASP A 194 23.09 -2.62 -14.51
N THR A 195 23.38 -3.01 -13.27
CA THR A 195 24.76 -3.19 -12.78
C THR A 195 25.51 -4.32 -13.49
N SER A 196 24.81 -5.30 -14.07
CA SER A 196 25.45 -6.34 -14.90
C SER A 196 26.11 -5.79 -16.16
N ALA A 197 25.71 -4.58 -16.61
CA ALA A 197 26.31 -3.92 -17.77
C ALA A 197 27.68 -3.28 -17.46
N LEU A 198 28.05 -3.14 -16.19
CA LEU A 198 29.33 -2.53 -15.79
C LEU A 198 30.52 -3.30 -16.34
N ASP A 199 30.50 -4.62 -16.27
CA ASP A 199 31.61 -5.48 -16.69
C ASP A 199 31.83 -5.47 -18.21
N GLY A 200 30.77 -5.20 -18.99
CA GLY A 200 30.82 -5.20 -20.45
C GLY A 200 31.07 -3.83 -21.11
N GLY A 201 30.82 -2.73 -20.40
CA GLY A 201 30.87 -1.38 -21.00
C GLY A 201 31.25 -0.25 -20.04
N GLY A 202 31.63 -0.56 -18.80
CA GLY A 202 31.99 0.44 -17.78
C GLY A 202 30.83 1.33 -17.32
N SER A 203 29.60 1.01 -17.75
CA SER A 203 28.40 1.80 -17.49
C SER A 203 27.23 0.87 -17.21
N ARG A 204 26.39 1.26 -16.23
CA ARG A 204 25.10 0.62 -15.99
C ARG A 204 24.15 0.74 -17.18
N TRP A 205 24.38 1.70 -18.08
CA TRP A 205 23.57 1.86 -19.27
C TRP A 205 23.98 0.91 -20.39
N SER A 206 23.01 0.18 -20.94
CA SER A 206 23.20 -0.67 -22.10
C SER A 206 22.01 -0.62 -23.04
N ASN A 207 22.29 -0.76 -24.34
CA ASN A 207 21.28 -1.02 -25.36
C ASN A 207 21.08 -2.52 -25.61
N ALA A 208 21.93 -3.37 -25.03
CA ALA A 208 21.79 -4.81 -25.14
C ALA A 208 20.64 -5.30 -24.24
N PRO A 209 19.78 -6.19 -24.74
CA PRO A 209 18.74 -6.79 -23.91
C PRO A 209 19.36 -7.63 -22.78
N ALA A 210 18.68 -7.69 -21.64
CA ALA A 210 18.94 -8.70 -20.60
C ALA A 210 17.92 -9.83 -20.75
N SER A 211 18.29 -11.04 -20.32
CA SER A 211 17.28 -12.06 -20.05
C SER A 211 16.37 -11.57 -18.93
N THR A 212 15.06 -11.63 -19.15
CA THR A 212 14.03 -11.27 -18.16
C THR A 212 13.41 -12.52 -17.52
N ALA A 213 13.91 -13.71 -17.86
CA ALA A 213 13.44 -14.97 -17.29
C ALA A 213 13.68 -14.98 -15.77
N GLY A 214 12.65 -15.35 -15.00
CA GLY A 214 12.71 -15.39 -13.53
C GLY A 214 12.58 -14.03 -12.84
N TYR A 215 12.35 -12.94 -13.58
CA TYR A 215 12.09 -11.63 -12.98
C TYR A 215 10.58 -11.37 -12.84
N VAL A 216 10.21 -10.78 -11.71
CA VAL A 216 8.91 -10.14 -11.57
C VAL A 216 8.99 -8.78 -12.24
N VAL A 217 8.07 -8.54 -13.17
CA VAL A 217 8.00 -7.30 -13.96
C VAL A 217 7.05 -6.33 -13.27
N ARG A 218 7.53 -5.11 -13.02
CA ARG A 218 6.82 -4.03 -12.34
C ARG A 218 7.02 -2.70 -13.05
N HIS A 219 6.18 -1.70 -12.76
CA HIS A 219 6.41 -0.33 -13.17
C HIS A 219 5.86 0.68 -12.13
N PRO A 220 6.44 1.90 -12.03
CA PRO A 220 5.79 2.99 -11.30
C PRO A 220 4.47 3.35 -11.98
N VAL A 221 3.38 3.54 -11.22
CA VAL A 221 2.08 3.84 -11.83
C VAL A 221 2.14 5.12 -12.67
N GLY A 222 1.58 5.04 -13.88
CA GLY A 222 1.56 6.14 -14.85
C GLY A 222 2.87 6.31 -15.63
N LEU A 223 3.78 5.33 -15.56
CA LEU A 223 5.02 5.23 -16.34
C LEU A 223 5.19 3.85 -16.94
#